data_AF-A0A1W1HNF7-F1
#
_entry.id   AF-A0A1W1HNF7-F1
#
_cell.length_a   1.000
_cell.length_b   1.000
_cell.length_c   1.000
_cell.angle_alpha   90.00
_cell.angle_beta   90.00
_cell.angle_gamma   90.00
#
_symmetry.space_group_name_H-M   'P 1'
#
loop_
_entity.id
_entity.type
_entity.pdbx_description
1 polymer ?
#
loop_
_entity_poly.entity_id
_entity_poly.type
_entity_poly.pdbx_seq_one_letter_code
_entity_poly.pdbx_strand_id
1 'polypeptide(L)'
;MALSRGNLESLGKDNGEGETGSHTSRCCPTMSLPALFRLPSRVHRGYDRRMPSMVPPFTATQAAVLKNFLASPQRPTGTLTYPQLAGFLFSLANGPELIPPSEWIPMVFDDHDAGYDTQAEAEQVLQAMMALYNDCARQYFADRPTLPPGCDIRPAPLDNLEPDAPLSHWAQGFGMGHDYLVEYWDEFTPEELDEALGAALMTLTFFSSASLARAYHEEGKAGTSLAQLAGTVLDIFHDALGEYAHLGRAIYQGRREAGDLSPAPTTGRKVGRNDPCPCGSGSKFKKCCGAT
;
A
#
# COMPACT_ATOMS: atom_id res chain seq x y z
N MET A 1 -29.82 14.25 57.10
CA MET A 1 -28.65 14.53 57.97
C MET A 1 -27.72 15.42 57.16
N ALA A 2 -27.82 16.75 57.22
CA ALA A 2 -27.45 17.65 58.32
C ALA A 2 -25.92 17.77 58.52
N LEU A 3 -25.38 18.93 58.09
CA LEU A 3 -24.34 19.77 58.73
C LEU A 3 -22.92 19.15 58.84
N SER A 4 -21.78 19.85 58.84
CA SER A 4 -21.42 21.26 58.98
C SER A 4 -19.92 21.44 58.69
N ARG A 5 -19.56 22.60 58.15
CA ARG A 5 -18.46 23.54 58.55
C ARG A 5 -17.06 23.02 58.93
N GLY A 6 -16.05 23.71 58.38
CA GLY A 6 -14.73 23.85 58.99
C GLY A 6 -13.76 24.71 58.17
N ASN A 7 -13.88 26.03 58.28
CA ASN A 7 -12.97 27.04 57.74
C ASN A 7 -11.78 27.22 58.71
N LEU A 8 -10.55 27.45 58.23
CA LEU A 8 -9.59 28.31 58.93
C LEU A 8 -8.49 28.82 57.99
N GLU A 9 -8.51 30.14 57.82
CA GLU A 9 -7.54 30.98 57.13
C GLU A 9 -6.28 31.22 57.96
N SER A 10 -5.33 31.88 57.28
CA SER A 10 -4.30 32.79 57.80
C SER A 10 -2.94 32.13 58.04
N LEU A 11 -1.80 32.77 57.79
CA LEU A 11 -1.41 34.06 57.20
C LEU A 11 0.13 34.01 57.22
N GLY A 12 0.81 34.44 56.16
CA GLY A 12 2.26 34.55 56.18
C GLY A 12 2.75 35.28 54.94
N LYS A 13 2.67 36.62 54.99
CA LYS A 13 3.34 37.52 54.05
C LYS A 13 4.83 37.54 54.40
N ASP A 14 5.69 37.44 53.39
CA ASP A 14 6.92 38.23 53.41
C ASP A 14 7.33 38.65 51.99
N ASN A 15 7.90 39.85 51.92
CA ASN A 15 8.12 40.67 50.73
C ASN A 15 9.54 40.52 50.15
N GLY A 16 9.67 40.89 48.87
CA GLY A 16 10.94 41.29 48.23
C GLY A 16 11.70 40.11 47.61
N GLU A 17 12.30 40.18 46.43
CA GLU A 17 12.77 41.32 45.64
C GLU A 17 12.71 40.94 44.15
N GLY A 18 12.55 41.94 43.28
CA GLY A 18 12.60 41.75 41.84
C GLY A 18 14.03 41.62 41.36
N GLU A 19 14.28 40.64 40.49
CA GLU A 19 15.41 40.69 39.58
C GLU A 19 14.97 40.34 38.16
N THR A 20 15.46 41.20 37.28
CA THR A 20 15.18 41.36 35.87
C THR A 20 15.68 40.20 35.03
N GLY A 21 14.85 39.77 34.08
CA GLY A 21 15.23 38.81 33.06
C GLY A 21 16.39 39.29 32.19
N SER A 22 17.34 38.39 31.94
CA SER A 22 18.17 38.44 30.74
C SER A 22 18.31 37.03 30.17
N HIS A 23 18.05 36.93 28.88
CA HIS A 23 18.08 35.73 28.07
C HIS A 23 19.48 35.09 28.06
N THR A 24 19.57 33.83 28.48
CA THR A 24 20.65 32.93 28.06
C THR A 24 20.03 31.73 27.38
N SER A 25 20.22 31.64 26.05
CA SER A 25 19.91 30.48 25.22
C SER A 25 20.51 29.21 25.81
N ARG A 26 19.67 28.34 26.37
CA ARG A 26 20.03 26.94 26.58
C ARG A 26 19.71 26.19 25.29
N CYS A 27 20.77 25.78 24.59
CA CYS A 27 20.68 24.81 23.51
C CYS A 27 19.87 23.59 23.97
N CYS A 28 18.84 23.23 23.21
CA CYS A 28 18.19 21.94 23.32
C CYS A 28 19.25 20.83 23.18
N PRO A 29 19.25 19.80 24.04
CA PRO A 29 19.99 18.59 23.75
C PRO A 29 19.32 17.91 22.56
N THR A 30 20.03 17.83 21.44
CA THR A 30 19.71 16.91 20.34
C THR A 30 19.52 15.51 20.92
N MET A 31 18.26 15.06 20.99
CA MET A 31 17.94 13.67 21.32
C MET A 31 18.47 12.78 20.20
N SER A 32 19.60 12.11 20.48
CA SER A 32 20.15 11.07 19.64
C SER A 32 19.20 9.86 19.69
N LEU A 33 18.77 9.36 18.54
CA LEU A 33 17.91 8.18 18.42
C LEU A 33 18.59 6.94 19.06
N PRO A 34 17.84 6.05 19.74
CA PRO A 34 18.37 4.82 20.32
C PRO A 34 19.07 3.94 19.27
N ALA A 35 20.17 3.30 19.66
CA ALA A 35 21.06 2.54 18.78
C ALA A 35 20.40 1.37 18.00
N LEU A 36 19.19 0.94 18.38
CA LEU A 36 18.40 -0.08 17.69
C LEU A 36 17.68 0.43 16.42
N PHE A 37 17.60 1.76 16.22
CA PHE A 37 17.09 2.38 15.00
C PHE A 37 18.19 2.78 14.01
N ARG A 38 19.45 2.44 14.28
CA ARG A 38 20.50 2.54 13.26
C ARG A 38 20.38 1.33 12.35
N LEU A 39 19.73 1.51 11.20
CA LEU A 39 19.86 0.60 10.07
C LEU A 39 21.34 0.23 9.91
N PRO A 40 21.69 -1.07 9.86
CA PRO A 40 23.08 -1.46 9.68
C PRO A 40 23.62 -0.79 8.41
N SER A 41 24.66 0.02 8.59
CA SER A 41 25.36 0.70 7.52
C SER A 41 25.71 -0.32 6.44
N ARG A 42 25.04 -0.22 5.28
CA ARG A 42 25.43 -0.77 3.98
C ARG A 42 26.23 -2.07 4.06
N VAL A 43 25.54 -3.20 4.18
CA VAL A 43 26.08 -4.42 3.55
C VAL A 43 25.98 -4.17 2.05
N HIS A 44 27.10 -3.74 1.45
CA HIS A 44 27.32 -3.80 0.00
C HIS A 44 27.27 -5.27 -0.43
N ARG A 45 26.07 -5.83 -0.57
CA ARG A 45 25.85 -7.05 -1.33
C ARG A 45 25.69 -6.61 -2.77
N GLY A 46 26.74 -6.81 -3.57
CA GLY A 46 26.76 -6.51 -4.99
C GLY A 46 25.75 -7.37 -5.75
N TYR A 47 24.48 -6.99 -5.72
CA TYR A 47 23.56 -7.31 -6.80
C TYR A 47 23.70 -6.19 -7.82
N ASP A 48 24.06 -6.55 -9.05
CA ASP A 48 24.11 -5.64 -10.17
C ASP A 48 22.71 -5.03 -10.37
N ARG A 49 22.49 -3.82 -9.81
CA ARG A 49 21.22 -3.06 -9.85
C ARG A 49 20.90 -2.51 -11.25
N ARG A 50 21.58 -2.96 -12.31
CA ARG A 50 21.42 -2.43 -13.67
C ARG A 50 21.06 -3.51 -14.68
N MET A 51 19.81 -3.97 -14.64
CA MET A 51 19.15 -4.31 -15.90
C MET A 51 18.29 -3.10 -16.30
N PRO A 52 18.62 -2.40 -17.42
CA PRO A 52 17.68 -1.43 -17.96
C PRO A 52 16.43 -2.21 -18.38
N SER A 53 15.32 -1.97 -17.69
CA SER A 53 14.03 -2.57 -18.02
C SER A 53 13.72 -2.27 -19.48
N MET A 54 13.69 -3.31 -20.32
CA MET A 54 13.16 -3.20 -21.69
C MET A 54 11.65 -2.90 -21.71
N VAL A 55 11.01 -2.87 -20.55
CA VAL A 55 9.58 -2.57 -20.41
C VAL A 55 9.40 -1.06 -20.12
N PRO A 56 8.64 -0.31 -20.93
CA PRO A 56 8.45 1.14 -20.79
C PRO A 56 7.76 1.56 -19.47
N PRO A 57 8.08 2.73 -18.90
CA PRO A 57 7.41 3.25 -17.71
C PRO A 57 5.91 3.45 -17.94
N PHE A 58 5.11 3.25 -16.90
CA PHE A 58 3.69 3.56 -16.95
C PHE A 58 3.46 5.08 -17.04
N THR A 59 2.52 5.51 -17.88
CA THR A 59 2.36 6.92 -18.27
C THR A 59 1.07 7.53 -17.74
N ALA A 60 1.04 8.87 -17.63
CA ALA A 60 -0.18 9.61 -17.28
C ALA A 60 -1.33 9.39 -18.30
N THR A 61 -1.01 9.16 -19.57
CA THR A 61 -2.01 8.82 -20.61
C THR A 61 -2.64 7.46 -20.34
N GLN A 62 -1.84 6.45 -19.98
CA GLN A 62 -2.37 5.13 -19.60
C GLN A 62 -3.19 5.21 -18.30
N ALA A 63 -2.75 6.00 -17.32
CA ALA A 63 -3.53 6.28 -16.10
C ALA A 63 -4.89 6.90 -16.43
N ALA A 64 -4.94 7.85 -17.36
CA ALA A 64 -6.20 8.47 -17.79
C ALA A 64 -7.14 7.48 -18.48
N VAL A 65 -6.61 6.56 -19.30
CA VAL A 65 -7.40 5.46 -19.90
C VAL A 65 -8.08 4.64 -18.82
N LEU A 66 -7.31 4.14 -17.85
CA LEU A 66 -7.84 3.31 -16.76
C LEU A 66 -8.84 4.09 -15.90
N LYS A 67 -8.51 5.34 -15.53
CA LYS A 67 -9.37 6.20 -14.72
C LYS A 67 -10.73 6.44 -15.39
N ASN A 68 -10.74 6.77 -16.67
CA ASN A 68 -11.98 7.06 -17.39
C ASN A 68 -12.82 5.80 -17.59
N PHE A 69 -12.19 4.69 -17.97
CA PHE A 69 -12.88 3.42 -18.19
C PHE A 69 -13.52 2.88 -16.90
N LEU A 70 -12.74 2.80 -15.82
CA LEU A 70 -13.20 2.25 -14.54
C LEU A 70 -14.26 3.12 -13.84
N ALA A 71 -14.24 4.44 -14.08
CA ALA A 71 -15.23 5.36 -13.52
C ALA A 71 -16.54 5.44 -14.34
N SER A 72 -16.64 4.72 -15.47
CA SER A 72 -17.85 4.75 -16.29
C SER A 72 -19.05 4.19 -15.51
N PRO A 73 -20.23 4.84 -15.54
CA PRO A 73 -21.43 4.34 -14.88
C PRO A 73 -21.97 3.03 -15.50
N GLN A 74 -21.41 2.61 -16.64
CA GLN A 74 -21.71 1.32 -17.26
C GLN A 74 -20.90 0.16 -16.66
N ARG A 75 -19.94 0.42 -15.75
CA ARG A 75 -19.18 -0.64 -15.08
C ARG A 75 -20.04 -1.33 -14.03
N PRO A 76 -19.84 -2.64 -13.82
CA PRO A 76 -20.57 -3.36 -12.79
C PRO A 76 -20.31 -2.75 -11.41
N THR A 77 -21.30 -2.83 -10.52
CA THR A 77 -21.14 -2.48 -9.11
C THR A 77 -19.97 -3.27 -8.52
N GLY A 78 -19.14 -2.63 -7.70
CA GLY A 78 -17.95 -3.28 -7.12
C GLY A 78 -16.68 -3.15 -7.98
N THR A 79 -16.78 -2.61 -9.20
CA THR A 79 -15.59 -2.30 -10.01
C THR A 79 -14.62 -1.41 -9.25
N LEU A 80 -13.34 -1.79 -9.25
CA LEU A 80 -12.29 -1.00 -8.61
C LEU A 80 -12.14 0.36 -9.30
N THR A 81 -12.00 1.41 -8.50
CA THR A 81 -11.51 2.70 -9.01
C THR A 81 -10.06 2.57 -9.45
N TYR A 82 -9.59 3.47 -10.32
CA TYR A 82 -8.19 3.42 -10.77
C TYR A 82 -7.16 3.41 -9.63
N PRO A 83 -7.25 4.25 -8.57
CA PRO A 83 -6.29 4.17 -7.48
C PRO A 83 -6.39 2.84 -6.70
N GLN A 84 -7.59 2.29 -6.51
CA GLN A 84 -7.76 0.95 -5.93
C GLN A 84 -7.08 -0.12 -6.78
N LEU A 85 -7.29 -0.11 -8.11
CA LEU A 85 -6.57 -1.01 -9.02
C LEU A 85 -5.05 -0.87 -8.89
N ALA A 86 -4.53 0.37 -8.79
CA ALA A 86 -3.11 0.61 -8.62
C ALA A 86 -2.55 0.03 -7.31
N GLY A 87 -3.25 0.16 -6.20
CA GLY A 87 -2.86 -0.47 -4.93
C GLY A 87 -2.93 -1.99 -4.99
N PHE A 88 -4.02 -2.52 -5.57
CA PHE A 88 -4.24 -3.95 -5.75
C PHE A 88 -3.13 -4.60 -6.59
N LEU A 89 -2.82 -4.03 -7.76
CA LEU A 89 -1.73 -4.53 -8.60
C LEU A 89 -0.35 -4.31 -7.98
N PHE A 90 -0.16 -3.26 -7.17
CA PHE A 90 1.08 -3.11 -6.42
C PHE A 90 1.28 -4.30 -5.47
N SER A 91 0.26 -4.68 -4.71
CA SER A 91 0.32 -5.82 -3.80
C SER A 91 0.62 -7.13 -4.56
N LEU A 92 -0.17 -7.44 -5.61
CA LEU A 92 0.01 -8.67 -6.40
C LEU A 92 1.36 -8.76 -7.11
N ALA A 93 1.88 -7.64 -7.64
CA ALA A 93 3.17 -7.62 -8.35
C ALA A 93 4.38 -7.77 -7.42
N ASN A 94 4.17 -7.58 -6.11
CA ASN A 94 5.21 -7.54 -5.09
C ASN A 94 5.06 -8.62 -4.01
N GLY A 95 4.04 -9.47 -4.13
CA GLY A 95 3.76 -10.54 -3.19
C GLY A 95 4.68 -11.77 -3.31
N PRO A 96 4.52 -12.74 -2.40
CA PRO A 96 5.32 -13.97 -2.35
C PRO A 96 4.92 -15.01 -3.40
N GLU A 97 3.88 -14.75 -4.21
CA GLU A 97 3.35 -15.65 -5.24
C GLU A 97 3.02 -14.90 -6.54
N LEU A 98 3.21 -15.55 -7.69
CA LEU A 98 2.87 -14.99 -8.99
C LEU A 98 1.43 -15.35 -9.37
N ILE A 99 0.54 -14.37 -9.30
CA ILE A 99 -0.87 -14.56 -9.67
C ILE A 99 -1.06 -14.27 -11.17
N PRO A 100 -1.60 -15.23 -11.96
CA PRO A 100 -1.78 -15.03 -13.39
C PRO A 100 -2.87 -13.99 -13.69
N PRO A 101 -2.74 -13.19 -14.78
CA PRO A 101 -3.76 -12.20 -15.15
C PRO A 101 -5.17 -12.75 -15.30
N SER A 102 -5.31 -13.99 -15.76
CA SER A 102 -6.63 -14.63 -15.88
C SER A 102 -7.38 -14.77 -14.55
N GLU A 103 -6.68 -14.70 -13.41
CA GLU A 103 -7.24 -14.84 -12.08
C GLU A 103 -7.58 -13.50 -11.44
N TRP A 104 -6.68 -12.51 -11.54
CA TRP A 104 -6.92 -11.21 -10.92
C TRP A 104 -7.70 -10.22 -11.80
N ILE A 105 -7.73 -10.36 -13.13
CA ILE A 105 -8.50 -9.46 -14.01
C ILE A 105 -10.00 -9.50 -13.68
N PRO A 106 -10.65 -10.67 -13.51
CA PRO A 106 -12.06 -10.74 -13.10
C PRO A 106 -12.35 -9.97 -11.80
N MET A 107 -11.44 -10.03 -10.81
CA MET A 107 -11.60 -9.35 -9.52
C MET A 107 -11.66 -7.82 -9.66
N VAL A 108 -11.07 -7.23 -10.71
CA VAL A 108 -11.16 -5.78 -10.97
C VAL A 108 -12.61 -5.34 -11.18
N PHE A 109 -13.46 -6.25 -11.67
CA PHE A 109 -14.86 -6.02 -12.00
C PHE A 109 -15.80 -6.81 -11.10
N ASP A 110 -15.34 -7.21 -9.90
CA ASP A 110 -16.11 -8.02 -8.95
C ASP A 110 -16.63 -9.33 -9.58
N ASP A 111 -15.81 -9.99 -10.40
CA ASP A 111 -16.13 -11.21 -11.16
C ASP A 111 -17.28 -11.09 -12.19
N HIS A 112 -17.71 -9.86 -12.51
CA HIS A 112 -18.66 -9.57 -13.57
C HIS A 112 -17.96 -9.28 -14.91
N ASP A 113 -18.73 -9.29 -16.00
CA ASP A 113 -18.23 -8.84 -17.29
C ASP A 113 -17.88 -7.35 -17.23
N ALA A 114 -16.70 -6.99 -17.72
CA ALA A 114 -16.21 -5.62 -17.72
C ALA A 114 -17.06 -4.67 -18.57
N GLY A 115 -17.84 -5.19 -19.52
CA GLY A 115 -18.75 -4.42 -20.37
C GLY A 115 -18.03 -3.57 -21.42
N TYR A 116 -16.99 -4.10 -22.06
CA TYR A 116 -16.29 -3.38 -23.13
C TYR A 116 -17.22 -3.06 -24.31
N ASP A 117 -17.18 -1.83 -24.81
CA ASP A 117 -17.98 -1.41 -25.97
C ASP A 117 -17.44 -2.01 -27.27
N THR A 118 -16.11 -2.13 -27.35
CA THR A 118 -15.42 -2.63 -28.55
C THR A 118 -14.19 -3.45 -28.18
N GLN A 119 -13.75 -4.29 -29.13
CA GLN A 119 -12.49 -5.03 -28.97
C GLN A 119 -11.28 -4.08 -28.81
N ALA A 120 -11.27 -2.94 -29.51
CA ALA A 120 -10.17 -1.97 -29.42
C ALA A 120 -10.09 -1.32 -28.02
N GLU A 121 -11.23 -1.03 -27.41
CA GLU A 121 -11.29 -0.55 -26.02
C GLU A 121 -10.75 -1.63 -25.06
N ALA A 122 -11.20 -2.88 -25.21
CA ALA A 122 -10.71 -3.99 -24.39
C ALA A 122 -9.19 -4.15 -24.48
N GLU A 123 -8.64 -4.12 -25.69
CA GLU A 123 -7.20 -4.20 -25.92
C GLU A 123 -6.45 -3.02 -25.26
N GLN A 124 -6.95 -1.80 -25.41
CA GLN A 124 -6.33 -0.60 -24.83
C GLN A 124 -6.31 -0.63 -23.30
N VAL A 125 -7.43 -1.02 -22.67
CA VAL A 125 -7.57 -1.11 -21.21
C VAL A 125 -6.67 -2.22 -20.66
N LEU A 126 -6.71 -3.41 -21.26
CA LEU A 126 -5.87 -4.53 -20.82
C LEU A 126 -4.37 -4.21 -20.96
N GLN A 127 -3.96 -3.55 -22.05
CA GLN A 127 -2.58 -3.07 -22.20
C GLN A 127 -2.19 -2.07 -21.11
N ALA A 128 -3.08 -1.16 -20.74
CA ALA A 128 -2.83 -0.21 -19.67
C ALA A 128 -2.76 -0.90 -18.29
N MET A 129 -3.62 -1.88 -18.00
CA MET A 129 -3.55 -2.69 -16.78
C MET A 129 -2.23 -3.45 -16.68
N MET A 130 -1.81 -4.10 -17.76
CA MET A 130 -0.53 -4.83 -17.79
C MET A 130 0.67 -3.88 -17.71
N ALA A 131 0.59 -2.69 -18.31
CA ALA A 131 1.63 -1.67 -18.15
C ALA A 131 1.76 -1.22 -16.69
N LEU A 132 0.65 -1.03 -15.98
CA LEU A 132 0.62 -0.71 -14.56
C LEU A 132 1.19 -1.84 -13.69
N TYR A 133 0.75 -3.09 -13.91
CA TYR A 133 1.29 -4.26 -13.22
C TYR A 133 2.82 -4.37 -13.39
N ASN A 134 3.30 -4.22 -14.62
CA ASN A 134 4.73 -4.27 -14.92
C ASN A 134 5.51 -3.12 -14.29
N ASP A 135 4.90 -1.93 -14.15
CA ASP A 135 5.51 -0.79 -13.49
C ASP A 135 5.65 -1.04 -11.98
N CYS A 136 4.60 -1.53 -11.32
CA CYS A 136 4.65 -2.01 -9.94
C CYS A 136 5.75 -3.08 -9.75
N ALA A 137 5.83 -4.03 -10.69
CA ALA A 137 6.84 -5.08 -10.67
C ALA A 137 8.27 -4.55 -10.87
N ARG A 138 8.49 -3.36 -11.42
CA ARG A 138 9.83 -2.77 -11.54
C ARG A 138 10.29 -2.01 -10.31
N GLN A 139 9.36 -1.56 -9.45
CA GLN A 139 9.71 -0.67 -8.34
C GLN A 139 10.74 -1.28 -7.37
N TYR A 140 10.90 -2.60 -7.33
CA TYR A 140 11.98 -3.28 -6.61
C TYR A 140 13.40 -2.85 -7.02
N PHE A 141 13.61 -2.50 -8.29
CA PHE A 141 14.90 -2.02 -8.77
C PHE A 141 15.07 -0.51 -8.58
N ALA A 142 14.01 0.20 -8.21
CA ALA A 142 14.08 1.63 -7.95
C ALA A 142 14.71 1.89 -6.57
N ASP A 143 15.57 2.91 -6.48
CA ASP A 143 16.12 3.34 -5.19
C ASP A 143 15.03 3.86 -4.23
N ARG A 144 13.91 4.34 -4.78
CA ARG A 144 12.72 4.78 -4.04
C ARG A 144 11.45 4.50 -4.86
N PRO A 145 10.61 3.54 -4.46
CA PRO A 145 9.30 3.29 -5.06
C PRO A 145 8.39 4.52 -5.01
N THR A 146 7.58 4.72 -6.03
CA THR A 146 6.67 5.87 -6.15
C THR A 146 5.28 5.43 -6.55
N LEU A 147 4.28 6.17 -6.10
CA LEU A 147 2.90 5.97 -6.54
C LEU A 147 2.77 6.31 -8.03
N PRO A 148 1.92 5.58 -8.79
CA PRO A 148 1.71 5.85 -10.20
C PRO A 148 0.95 7.17 -10.40
N PRO A 149 1.02 7.77 -11.62
CA PRO A 149 0.34 9.02 -11.91
C PRO A 149 -1.15 9.00 -11.55
N GLY A 150 -1.65 10.03 -10.87
CA GLY A 150 -3.05 10.13 -10.44
C GLY A 150 -3.38 9.44 -9.13
N CYS A 151 -2.38 8.87 -8.43
CA CYS A 151 -2.47 8.40 -7.04
C CYS A 151 -1.75 9.37 -6.09
N ASP A 152 -2.00 10.68 -6.25
CA ASP A 152 -1.26 11.72 -5.53
C ASP A 152 -1.56 11.74 -4.03
N ILE A 153 -0.52 11.99 -3.23
CA ILE A 153 -0.62 12.22 -1.78
C ILE A 153 -0.99 13.68 -1.55
N ARG A 154 -2.08 13.93 -0.83
CA ARG A 154 -2.51 15.28 -0.45
C ARG A 154 -1.55 15.88 0.59
N PRO A 155 -1.25 17.20 0.55
CA PRO A 155 -0.26 17.80 1.45
C PRO A 155 -0.61 17.74 2.93
N ALA A 156 -1.89 17.89 3.29
CA ALA A 156 -2.34 17.78 4.67
C ALA A 156 -2.57 16.29 5.01
N PRO A 157 -1.95 15.74 6.07
CA PRO A 157 -1.99 14.31 6.32
C PRO A 157 -3.40 13.73 6.45
N LEU A 158 -4.29 14.41 7.18
CA LEU A 158 -5.65 13.92 7.41
C LEU A 158 -6.54 13.98 6.16
N ASP A 159 -6.24 14.84 5.20
CA ASP A 159 -7.01 14.92 3.94
C ASP A 159 -6.86 13.63 3.13
N ASN A 160 -5.82 12.83 3.38
CA ASN A 160 -5.63 11.52 2.75
C ASN A 160 -6.53 10.43 3.35
N LEU A 161 -7.27 10.70 4.43
CA LEU A 161 -8.30 9.80 4.99
C LEU A 161 -9.69 10.09 4.44
N GLU A 162 -9.85 11.15 3.64
CA GLU A 162 -11.14 11.46 3.03
C GLU A 162 -11.56 10.37 2.03
N PRO A 163 -12.87 10.09 1.90
CA PRO A 163 -13.34 9.02 1.02
C PRO A 163 -13.02 9.22 -0.46
N ASP A 164 -12.69 10.42 -0.92
CA ASP A 164 -12.33 10.71 -2.31
C ASP A 164 -10.82 10.89 -2.53
N ALA A 165 -10.01 10.72 -1.48
CA ALA A 165 -8.57 10.86 -1.57
C ALA A 165 -7.96 9.72 -2.40
N PRO A 166 -7.12 10.02 -3.42
CA PRO A 166 -6.47 8.99 -4.21
C PRO A 166 -5.65 8.01 -3.36
N LEU A 167 -4.96 8.50 -2.33
CA LEU A 167 -4.19 7.66 -1.40
C LEU A 167 -5.09 6.71 -0.59
N SER A 168 -6.27 7.15 -0.17
CA SER A 168 -7.23 6.30 0.56
C SER A 168 -7.69 5.13 -0.30
N HIS A 169 -8.10 5.43 -1.54
CA HIS A 169 -8.47 4.41 -2.51
C HIS A 169 -7.31 3.46 -2.83
N TRP A 170 -6.09 4.00 -3.00
CA TRP A 170 -4.89 3.19 -3.23
C TRP A 170 -4.63 2.23 -2.04
N ALA A 171 -4.70 2.73 -0.80
CA ALA A 171 -4.50 1.93 0.40
C ALA A 171 -5.55 0.82 0.57
N GLN A 172 -6.81 1.09 0.20
CA GLN A 172 -7.87 0.07 0.18
C GLN A 172 -7.54 -1.04 -0.83
N GLY A 173 -7.19 -0.67 -2.07
CA GLY A 173 -6.82 -1.65 -3.08
C GLY A 173 -5.58 -2.47 -2.71
N PHE A 174 -4.58 -1.83 -2.09
CA PHE A 174 -3.42 -2.52 -1.53
C PHE A 174 -3.84 -3.57 -0.49
N GLY A 175 -4.70 -3.19 0.45
CA GLY A 175 -5.27 -4.12 1.44
C GLY A 175 -5.95 -5.32 0.78
N MET A 176 -6.83 -5.09 -0.21
CA MET A 176 -7.51 -6.16 -0.95
C MET A 176 -6.53 -7.15 -1.60
N GLY A 177 -5.44 -6.64 -2.18
CA GLY A 177 -4.43 -7.50 -2.80
C GLY A 177 -3.60 -8.28 -1.76
N HIS A 178 -3.33 -7.67 -0.61
CA HIS A 178 -2.62 -8.36 0.48
C HIS A 178 -3.50 -9.45 1.10
N ASP A 179 -4.78 -9.14 1.36
CA ASP A 179 -5.76 -10.10 1.87
C ASP A 179 -5.90 -11.31 0.94
N TYR A 180 -5.89 -11.08 -0.38
CA TYR A 180 -5.91 -12.16 -1.36
C TYR A 180 -4.66 -13.07 -1.29
N LEU A 181 -3.52 -12.51 -0.86
CA LEU A 181 -2.25 -13.22 -0.72
C LEU A 181 -1.97 -13.68 0.73
N VAL A 182 -2.88 -13.46 1.68
CA VAL A 182 -2.59 -13.60 3.12
C VAL A 182 -2.12 -15.01 3.47
N GLU A 183 -2.71 -16.04 2.86
CA GLU A 183 -2.29 -17.44 3.11
C GLU A 183 -0.82 -17.68 2.72
N TYR A 184 -0.36 -17.07 1.62
CA TYR A 184 1.04 -17.17 1.20
C TYR A 184 1.96 -16.34 2.10
N TRP A 185 1.50 -15.17 2.57
CA TRP A 185 2.26 -14.39 3.53
C TRP A 185 2.42 -15.12 4.85
N ASP A 186 1.33 -15.69 5.39
CA ASP A 186 1.34 -16.46 6.64
C ASP A 186 2.17 -17.74 6.55
N GLU A 187 2.14 -18.43 5.40
CA GLU A 187 2.89 -19.67 5.20
C GLU A 187 4.39 -19.44 5.03
N PHE A 188 4.78 -18.39 4.30
CA PHE A 188 6.15 -18.24 3.82
C PHE A 188 6.95 -17.10 4.45
N THR A 189 6.35 -16.28 5.31
CA THR A 189 7.09 -15.25 6.05
C THR A 189 7.83 -15.89 7.24
N PRO A 190 9.16 -15.75 7.34
CA PRO A 190 9.90 -16.16 8.52
C PRO A 190 9.52 -15.30 9.73
N GLU A 191 9.45 -15.91 10.93
CA GLU A 191 9.10 -15.21 12.18
C GLU A 191 9.96 -13.96 12.42
N GLU A 192 11.22 -13.95 12.00
CA GLU A 192 12.12 -12.80 12.16
C GLU A 192 11.72 -11.58 11.31
N LEU A 193 10.83 -11.75 10.32
CA LEU A 193 10.35 -10.71 9.41
C LEU A 193 8.91 -10.28 9.70
N ASP A 194 8.20 -10.91 10.64
CA ASP A 194 6.80 -10.61 10.96
C ASP A 194 6.60 -9.14 11.39
N GLU A 195 7.49 -8.62 12.23
CA GLU A 195 7.42 -7.23 12.67
C GLU A 195 7.63 -6.25 11.51
N ALA A 196 8.54 -6.58 10.58
CA ALA A 196 8.83 -5.74 9.43
C ALA A 196 7.64 -5.73 8.45
N LEU A 197 7.05 -6.90 8.19
CA LEU A 197 5.85 -7.03 7.37
C LEU A 197 4.68 -6.28 8.02
N GLY A 198 4.43 -6.48 9.31
CA GLY A 198 3.37 -5.80 10.07
C GLY A 198 3.51 -4.28 10.05
N ALA A 199 4.73 -3.75 10.19
CA ALA A 199 4.99 -2.31 10.10
C ALA A 199 4.73 -1.75 8.69
N ALA A 200 5.11 -2.49 7.64
CA ALA A 200 4.82 -2.12 6.26
C ALA A 200 3.31 -2.14 5.98
N LEU A 201 2.61 -3.19 6.42
CA LEU A 201 1.16 -3.33 6.27
C LEU A 201 0.41 -2.20 6.98
N MET A 202 0.74 -1.91 8.24
CA MET A 202 0.14 -0.80 8.97
C MET A 202 0.32 0.51 8.22
N THR A 203 1.54 0.80 7.76
CA THR A 203 1.85 2.04 7.03
C THR A 203 1.07 2.16 5.73
N LEU A 204 1.04 1.09 4.93
CA LEU A 204 0.43 1.10 3.59
C LEU A 204 -1.11 1.02 3.63
N THR A 205 -1.68 0.52 4.71
CA THR A 205 -3.15 0.46 4.92
C THR A 205 -3.69 1.59 5.78
N PHE A 206 -2.84 2.36 6.49
CA PHE A 206 -3.26 3.42 7.41
C PHE A 206 -4.30 4.37 6.82
N PHE A 207 -4.11 4.75 5.55
CA PHE A 207 -5.00 5.69 4.85
C PHE A 207 -6.26 5.06 4.26
N SER A 208 -6.46 3.74 4.36
CA SER A 208 -7.60 3.04 3.77
C SER A 208 -8.95 3.50 4.34
N SER A 209 -8.98 3.89 5.62
CA SER A 209 -10.16 4.45 6.26
C SER A 209 -9.82 5.20 7.54
N ALA A 210 -10.62 6.21 7.89
CA ALA A 210 -10.48 6.93 9.15
C ALA A 210 -10.71 6.03 10.39
N SER A 211 -11.50 4.96 10.26
CA SER A 211 -11.70 3.97 11.32
C SER A 211 -10.44 3.17 11.60
N LEU A 212 -9.77 2.67 10.55
CA LEU A 212 -8.54 1.88 10.71
C LEU A 212 -7.40 2.76 11.25
N ALA A 213 -7.26 3.98 10.74
CA ALA A 213 -6.28 4.95 11.25
C ALA A 213 -6.46 5.24 12.75
N ARG A 214 -7.72 5.31 13.24
CA ARG A 214 -8.01 5.47 14.66
C ARG A 214 -7.67 4.22 15.48
N ALA A 215 -7.95 3.02 14.97
CA ALA A 215 -7.57 1.78 15.64
C ALA A 215 -6.04 1.71 15.84
N TYR A 216 -5.24 1.98 14.80
CA TYR A 216 -3.78 2.05 14.94
C TYR A 216 -3.31 3.13 15.90
N HIS A 217 -4.01 4.27 15.95
CA HIS A 217 -3.70 5.34 16.89
C HIS A 217 -3.97 4.93 18.35
N GLU A 218 -5.05 4.19 18.60
CA GLU A 218 -5.43 3.69 19.93
C GLU A 218 -4.50 2.58 20.44
N GLU A 219 -3.98 1.73 19.56
CA GLU A 219 -2.98 0.70 19.86
C GLU A 219 -1.56 1.29 20.05
N GLY A 220 -1.32 2.47 19.51
CA GLY A 220 -0.05 3.16 19.54
C GLY A 220 0.33 3.78 20.90
N LYS A 221 1.49 4.46 20.92
CA LYS A 221 2.00 5.11 22.14
C LYS A 221 1.15 6.33 22.52
N ALA A 222 0.74 6.38 23.79
CA ALA A 222 0.04 7.53 24.38
C ALA A 222 0.80 8.85 24.14
N GLY A 223 0.07 9.90 23.78
CA GLY A 223 0.59 11.27 23.67
C GLY A 223 0.85 11.79 22.25
N THR A 224 0.72 10.97 21.21
CA THR A 224 0.73 11.42 19.81
C THR A 224 -0.70 11.71 19.36
N SER A 225 -0.97 12.77 18.61
CA SER A 225 -2.28 12.98 17.97
C SER A 225 -2.40 12.21 16.65
N LEU A 226 -3.63 11.92 16.20
CA LEU A 226 -3.85 11.24 14.91
C LEU A 226 -3.20 11.99 13.73
N ALA A 227 -3.20 13.32 13.75
CA ALA A 227 -2.56 14.13 12.71
C ALA A 227 -1.03 13.97 12.68
N GLN A 228 -0.40 13.90 13.86
CA GLN A 228 1.05 13.65 13.97
C GLN A 228 1.41 12.24 13.53
N LEU A 229 0.60 11.24 13.90
CA LEU A 229 0.78 9.87 13.43
C LEU A 229 0.63 9.79 11.91
N ALA A 230 -0.43 10.37 11.33
CA ALA A 230 -0.63 10.44 9.88
C ALA A 230 0.55 11.10 9.16
N GLY A 231 1.09 12.20 9.71
CA GLY A 231 2.30 12.84 9.19
C GLY A 231 3.51 11.89 9.19
N THR A 232 3.72 11.17 10.29
CA THR A 232 4.80 10.19 10.42
C THR A 232 4.65 9.05 9.41
N VAL A 233 3.43 8.54 9.23
CA VAL A 233 3.11 7.49 8.25
C VAL A 233 3.43 7.97 6.83
N LEU A 234 3.07 9.21 6.47
CA LEU A 234 3.42 9.77 5.15
C LEU A 234 4.93 9.90 4.94
N ASP A 235 5.68 10.29 5.98
CA ASP A 235 7.14 10.42 5.88
C ASP A 235 7.82 9.09 5.54
N ILE A 236 7.31 7.98 6.08
CA ILE A 236 7.86 6.63 5.86
C ILE A 236 7.12 5.82 4.77
N PHE A 237 6.07 6.37 4.16
CA PHE A 237 5.19 5.64 3.25
C PHE A 237 5.94 5.01 2.07
N HIS A 238 6.84 5.77 1.44
CA HIS A 238 7.64 5.29 0.32
C HIS A 238 8.66 4.21 0.71
N ASP A 239 9.16 4.27 1.95
CA ASP A 239 10.08 3.25 2.46
C ASP A 239 9.31 1.96 2.73
N ALA A 240 8.07 2.04 3.25
CA ALA A 240 7.18 0.89 3.42
C ALA A 240 6.80 0.23 2.10
N LEU A 241 6.61 0.99 1.00
CA LEU A 241 6.46 0.43 -0.35
C LEU A 241 7.68 -0.43 -0.71
N GLY A 242 8.87 0.08 -0.46
CA GLY A 242 10.13 -0.62 -0.72
C GLY A 242 10.28 -1.88 0.10
N GLU A 243 9.94 -1.81 1.39
CA GLU A 243 10.05 -2.94 2.31
C GLU A 243 9.08 -4.06 1.93
N TYR A 244 7.80 -3.74 1.68
CA TYR A 244 6.81 -4.74 1.22
C TYR A 244 7.26 -5.43 -0.06
N ALA A 245 7.73 -4.64 -1.04
CA ALA A 245 8.27 -5.14 -2.30
C ALA A 245 9.53 -5.99 -2.16
N HIS A 246 10.38 -5.66 -1.19
CA HIS A 246 11.59 -6.41 -0.88
C HIS A 246 11.25 -7.77 -0.28
N LEU A 247 10.41 -7.79 0.77
CA LEU A 247 10.01 -8.98 1.50
C LEU A 247 9.35 -10.01 0.57
N GLY A 248 8.29 -9.62 -0.13
CA GLY A 248 7.52 -10.57 -0.94
C GLY A 248 8.35 -11.17 -2.08
N ARG A 249 9.23 -10.38 -2.71
CA ARG A 249 10.11 -10.91 -3.76
C ARG A 249 11.24 -11.76 -3.23
N ALA A 250 11.81 -11.43 -2.07
CA ALA A 250 12.81 -12.26 -1.44
C ALA A 250 12.24 -13.65 -1.11
N ILE A 251 11.01 -13.69 -0.57
CA ILE A 251 10.26 -14.93 -0.32
C ILE A 251 10.00 -15.68 -1.63
N TYR A 252 9.43 -15.02 -2.64
CA TYR A 252 9.16 -15.64 -3.94
C TYR A 252 10.42 -16.23 -4.59
N GLN A 253 11.54 -15.49 -4.57
CA GLN A 253 12.82 -15.95 -5.12
C GLN A 253 13.35 -17.16 -4.35
N GLY A 254 13.32 -17.11 -3.02
CA GLY A 254 13.74 -18.23 -2.17
C GLY A 254 12.93 -19.50 -2.45
N ARG A 255 11.59 -19.39 -2.55
CA ARG A 255 10.70 -20.50 -2.93
C ARG A 255 11.03 -21.07 -4.31
N ARG A 256 11.26 -20.19 -5.29
CA ARG A 256 11.65 -20.57 -6.65
C ARG A 256 12.96 -21.33 -6.69
N GLU A 257 13.97 -20.88 -5.95
CA GLU A 257 15.28 -21.53 -5.86
C GLU A 257 15.20 -22.88 -5.13
N ALA A 258 14.33 -22.99 -4.13
CA ALA A 258 14.05 -24.24 -3.43
C ALA A 258 13.24 -25.26 -4.25
N GLY A 259 12.69 -24.86 -5.40
CA GLY A 259 11.79 -25.71 -6.20
C GLY A 259 10.40 -25.88 -5.58
N ASP A 260 10.03 -25.02 -4.63
CA ASP A 260 8.78 -25.04 -3.85
C ASP A 260 7.68 -24.14 -4.46
N LEU A 261 7.89 -23.71 -5.70
CA LEU A 261 6.77 -23.22 -6.51
C LEU A 261 5.92 -24.42 -6.90
N SER A 262 5.03 -24.82 -5.99
CA SER A 262 3.90 -25.66 -6.36
C SER A 262 3.19 -25.00 -7.56
N PRO A 263 2.76 -25.74 -8.60
CA PRO A 263 1.81 -25.19 -9.53
C PRO A 263 0.59 -24.78 -8.70
N ALA A 264 0.31 -23.48 -8.64
CA ALA A 264 -0.71 -22.89 -7.78
C ALA A 264 -1.94 -23.81 -7.73
N PRO A 265 -2.47 -24.15 -6.53
CA PRO A 265 -3.74 -24.82 -6.47
C PRO A 265 -4.75 -23.88 -7.14
N THR A 266 -5.20 -24.27 -8.34
CA THR A 266 -6.24 -23.56 -9.07
C THR A 266 -7.53 -23.64 -8.25
N THR A 267 -7.69 -22.75 -7.29
CA THR A 267 -8.95 -22.49 -6.59
C THR A 267 -9.82 -21.54 -7.42
N GLY A 268 -9.21 -20.80 -8.35
CA GLY A 268 -9.92 -20.15 -9.45
C GLY A 268 -10.62 -21.18 -10.35
N ARG A 269 -11.90 -20.92 -10.64
CA ARG A 269 -12.72 -21.69 -11.60
C ARG A 269 -11.92 -21.83 -12.89
N LYS A 270 -11.36 -23.02 -13.14
CA LYS A 270 -10.51 -23.28 -14.32
C LYS A 270 -11.29 -22.88 -15.57
N VAL A 271 -10.92 -21.75 -16.16
CA VAL A 271 -11.46 -21.34 -17.46
C VAL A 271 -10.99 -22.38 -18.46
N GLY A 272 -11.93 -23.17 -18.96
CA GLY A 272 -11.66 -24.19 -19.95
C GLY A 272 -11.03 -23.56 -21.19
N ARG A 273 -10.08 -24.25 -21.81
CA ARG A 273 -9.39 -23.80 -23.02
C ARG A 273 -10.37 -23.37 -24.15
N ASN A 274 -11.61 -23.87 -24.15
CA ASN A 274 -12.66 -23.53 -25.10
C ASN A 274 -13.78 -22.64 -24.53
N ASP A 275 -13.73 -22.28 -23.26
CA ASP A 275 -14.74 -21.45 -22.60
C ASP A 275 -14.64 -20.00 -23.09
N PRO A 276 -15.72 -19.21 -22.97
CA PRO A 276 -15.66 -17.77 -23.17
C PRO A 276 -14.50 -17.19 -22.36
N CYS A 277 -13.66 -16.39 -23.01
CA CYS A 277 -12.55 -15.74 -22.36
C CYS A 277 -13.10 -14.83 -21.23
N PRO A 278 -12.55 -14.92 -20.00
CA PRO A 278 -12.97 -14.06 -18.89
C PRO A 278 -12.67 -12.58 -19.16
N CYS A 279 -11.87 -12.29 -20.19
CA CYS A 279 -11.63 -10.95 -20.70
C CYS A 279 -12.82 -10.31 -21.45
N GLY A 280 -13.98 -10.98 -21.55
CA GLY A 280 -15.17 -10.42 -22.20
C GLY A 280 -15.10 -10.33 -23.73
N SER A 281 -14.05 -10.84 -24.36
CA SER A 281 -13.84 -10.71 -25.83
C SER A 281 -14.80 -11.52 -26.69
N GLY A 282 -15.69 -12.32 -26.09
CA GLY A 282 -16.56 -13.28 -26.76
C GLY A 282 -15.82 -14.45 -27.42
N SER A 283 -14.48 -14.45 -27.42
CA SER A 283 -13.64 -15.50 -28.01
C SER A 283 -13.35 -16.62 -27.01
N LYS A 284 -13.04 -17.81 -27.53
CA LYS A 284 -12.56 -18.93 -26.68
C LYS A 284 -11.24 -18.55 -26.01
N PHE A 285 -11.06 -18.90 -24.75
CA PHE A 285 -9.85 -18.58 -23.97
C PHE A 285 -8.54 -18.87 -24.74
N LYS A 286 -8.42 -20.03 -25.39
CA LYS A 286 -7.23 -20.42 -26.19
C LYS A 286 -6.91 -19.56 -27.41
N LYS A 287 -7.87 -18.74 -27.85
CA LYS A 287 -7.74 -17.84 -29.01
C LYS A 287 -7.64 -16.38 -28.58
N CYS A 288 -7.59 -16.11 -27.28
CA CYS A 288 -7.54 -14.78 -26.70
C CYS A 288 -6.46 -14.77 -25.60
N CYS A 289 -6.81 -14.55 -24.33
CA CYS A 289 -5.83 -14.50 -23.23
C CYS A 289 -4.98 -15.77 -23.02
N GLY A 290 -5.45 -16.92 -23.50
CA GLY A 290 -4.71 -18.19 -23.49
C GLY A 290 -3.99 -18.51 -24.81
N ALA A 291 -3.95 -17.58 -25.77
CA ALA A 291 -3.17 -17.72 -26.98
C ALA A 291 -1.71 -17.34 -26.66
N THR A 292 -0.88 -18.37 -26.49
CA THR A 292 0.58 -18.28 -26.67
C THR A 292 0.93 -18.75 -28.07
#